data_AF-A0A7Y3PXW9-F1
#
_entry.id   AF-A0A7Y3PXW9-F1
#
_cell.length_a   1.000
_cell.length_b   1.000
_cell.length_c   1.000
_cell.angle_alpha   90.00
_cell.angle_beta   90.00
_cell.angle_gamma   90.00
#
_symmetry.space_group_name_H-M   'P 1'
#
loop_
_entity.id
_entity.type
_entity.pdbx_description
1 polymer ?
#
loop_
_entity_poly.entity_id
_entity_poly.type
_entity_poly.pdbx_seq_one_letter_code
_entity_poly.pdbx_strand_id
1 'polypeptide(L)'
;SPTRRTPDSRAVVLAAADPANAYGAALPWPEPPTGAGHKAGRKAGSLVVLVDGELTLYMERGGKTLLAWPEEPDGKATDDPRLQAAAEALAAAARAGSLGTVTMERINGTPALTSPIGTLLESTGFIATPRGLRLRA
;
A
#
# COMPACT_ATOMS: atom_id res chain seq x y z
N SER A 1 -24.30 -23.90 -8.65
CA SER A 1 -23.95 -22.66 -9.35
C SER A 1 -22.44 -22.56 -9.42
N PRO A 2 -21.80 -22.35 -10.58
CA PRO A 2 -20.38 -22.09 -10.61
C PRO A 2 -20.15 -20.71 -9.97
N THR A 3 -19.35 -20.67 -8.92
CA THR A 3 -18.90 -19.45 -8.25
C THR A 3 -18.24 -18.55 -9.30
N ARG A 4 -18.81 -17.36 -9.51
CA ARG A 4 -18.20 -16.31 -10.32
C ARG A 4 -16.85 -15.98 -9.67
N ARG A 5 -15.74 -16.45 -10.25
CA ARG A 5 -14.42 -15.91 -9.95
C ARG A 5 -14.46 -14.45 -10.36
N THR A 6 -14.49 -13.54 -9.38
CA THR A 6 -14.13 -12.14 -9.60
C THR A 6 -12.76 -12.17 -10.30
N PRO A 7 -12.55 -11.44 -11.41
CA PRO A 7 -11.21 -11.38 -11.99
C PRO A 7 -10.25 -10.92 -10.90
N ASP A 8 -9.18 -11.67 -10.66
CA ASP A 8 -8.15 -11.28 -9.69
C ASP A 8 -7.61 -9.91 -10.12
N SER A 9 -7.87 -8.87 -9.33
CA SER A 9 -7.33 -7.54 -9.57
C SER A 9 -5.81 -7.62 -9.69
N ARG A 10 -5.25 -7.07 -10.76
CA ARG A 10 -3.81 -7.19 -11.04
C ARG A 10 -3.05 -6.14 -10.26
N ALA A 11 -2.56 -6.51 -9.08
CA ALA A 11 -1.69 -5.68 -8.27
C ALA A 11 -0.22 -5.84 -8.68
N VAL A 12 0.51 -4.72 -8.81
CA VAL A 12 1.96 -4.70 -9.08
C VAL A 12 2.67 -3.73 -8.14
N VAL A 13 3.79 -4.19 -7.59
CA VAL A 13 4.70 -3.36 -6.77
C VAL A 13 5.83 -2.86 -7.65
N LEU A 14 6.05 -1.55 -7.68
CA LEU A 14 7.13 -0.92 -8.42
C LEU A 14 7.93 0.01 -7.51
N ALA A 15 9.20 0.25 -7.85
CA ALA A 15 9.88 1.41 -7.30
C ALA A 15 9.16 2.67 -7.76
N ALA A 16 8.99 3.67 -6.90
CA ALA A 16 8.29 4.91 -7.26
C ALA A 16 9.00 5.66 -8.40
N ALA A 17 10.31 5.46 -8.56
CA ALA A 17 11.12 6.01 -9.64
C ALA A 17 11.17 5.13 -10.91
N ASP A 18 10.57 3.93 -10.89
CA ASP A 18 10.58 2.99 -12.01
C ASP A 18 9.95 3.61 -13.28
N PRO A 19 10.57 3.50 -14.47
CA PRO A 19 9.99 4.01 -15.71
C PRO A 19 8.57 3.50 -16.03
N ALA A 20 8.20 2.30 -15.56
CA ALA A 20 6.86 1.74 -15.71
C ALA A 20 5.80 2.42 -14.84
N ASN A 21 6.20 3.18 -13.81
CA ASN A 21 5.27 4.00 -13.04
C ASN A 21 4.93 5.28 -13.82
N ALA A 22 3.67 5.43 -14.26
CA ALA A 22 3.20 6.62 -14.97
C ALA A 22 3.04 7.86 -14.08
N TYR A 23 2.84 7.68 -12.77
CA TYR A 23 2.66 8.78 -11.82
C TYR A 23 3.95 9.60 -11.63
N GLY A 24 3.80 10.92 -11.66
CA GLY A 24 4.90 11.88 -11.64
C GLY A 24 5.68 11.97 -12.96
N ALA A 25 5.19 11.33 -14.03
CA ALA A 25 5.74 11.45 -15.38
C ALA A 25 4.64 11.86 -16.36
N ALA A 26 3.69 10.97 -16.63
CA ALA A 26 2.55 11.22 -17.51
C ALA A 26 1.25 11.50 -16.73
N LEU A 27 1.11 10.96 -15.52
CA LEU A 27 -0.03 11.20 -14.63
C LEU A 27 0.39 12.07 -13.43
N PRO A 28 -0.46 13.01 -12.98
CA PRO A 28 -0.23 13.70 -11.72
C PRO A 28 -0.37 12.72 -10.55
N TRP A 29 0.38 12.93 -9.48
CA TRP A 29 0.12 12.22 -8.22
C TRP A 29 -1.25 12.63 -7.67
N PRO A 30 -2.05 11.70 -7.13
CA PRO A 30 -3.29 12.06 -6.44
C PRO A 30 -2.97 12.92 -5.21
N GLU A 31 -3.93 13.72 -4.78
CA GLU A 31 -3.78 14.47 -3.53
C GLU A 31 -3.62 13.46 -2.37
N PRO A 32 -2.72 13.73 -1.40
CA PRO A 32 -2.54 12.82 -0.28
C PRO A 32 -3.85 12.67 0.52
N PRO A 33 -4.10 11.49 1.09
CA PRO A 33 -5.23 11.26 1.96
C PRO A 33 -5.23 12.25 3.14
N THR A 34 -6.42 12.61 3.62
CA THR A 34 -6.57 13.53 4.76
C THR A 34 -5.73 13.08 5.96
N GLY A 35 -4.97 14.01 6.55
CA GLY A 35 -4.09 13.74 7.68
C GLY A 35 -2.70 13.20 7.32
N ALA A 36 -2.44 12.87 6.05
CA ALA A 36 -1.12 12.47 5.60
C ALA A 36 -0.08 13.59 5.81
N GLY A 37 1.03 13.24 6.47
CA GLY A 37 2.15 14.17 6.72
C GLY A 37 3.13 14.32 5.55
N HIS A 38 2.89 13.65 4.42
CA HIS A 38 3.77 13.67 3.26
C HIS A 38 2.98 13.41 1.97
N LYS A 39 3.62 13.69 0.83
CA LYS A 39 3.08 13.42 -0.51
C LYS A 39 3.87 12.32 -1.21
N ALA A 40 3.20 11.57 -2.08
CA ALA A 40 3.85 10.65 -3.00
C ALA A 40 4.76 11.40 -3.98
N GLY A 41 5.76 10.69 -4.50
CA GLY A 41 6.71 11.25 -5.46
C GLY A 41 7.69 10.20 -5.98
N ARG A 42 8.37 10.52 -7.09
CA ARG A 42 9.42 9.66 -7.69
C ARG A 42 10.70 9.71 -6.84
N LYS A 43 10.66 9.12 -5.65
CA LYS A 43 11.79 9.11 -4.70
C LYS A 43 12.47 7.75 -4.69
N ALA A 44 13.81 7.74 -4.76
CA ALA A 44 14.59 6.52 -4.67
C ALA A 44 14.31 5.77 -3.35
N GLY A 45 14.12 4.45 -3.44
CA GLY A 45 13.80 3.57 -2.32
C GLY A 45 12.37 3.66 -1.81
N SER A 46 11.50 4.50 -2.40
CA SER A 46 10.06 4.47 -2.15
C SER A 46 9.38 3.52 -3.14
N LEU A 47 8.24 2.96 -2.75
CA LEU A 47 7.47 2.02 -3.57
C LEU A 47 6.08 2.55 -3.86
N VAL A 48 5.52 2.11 -4.99
CA VAL A 48 4.10 2.23 -5.32
C VAL A 48 3.51 0.85 -5.49
N VAL A 49 2.24 0.70 -5.14
CA VAL A 49 1.44 -0.45 -5.52
C VAL A 49 0.30 0.05 -6.40
N LEU A 50 0.28 -0.43 -7.64
CA LEU A 50 -0.78 -0.14 -8.61
C LEU A 50 -1.71 -1.34 -8.69
N VAL A 51 -3.02 -1.10 -8.66
CA VAL A 51 -4.03 -2.14 -8.86
C VAL A 51 -4.80 -1.77 -10.11
N ASP A 52 -4.73 -2.63 -11.12
CA ASP A 52 -5.33 -2.38 -12.45
C ASP A 52 -4.88 -1.05 -13.07
N GLY A 53 -3.65 -0.61 -12.72
CA GLY A 53 -3.03 0.64 -13.18
C GLY A 53 -3.21 1.84 -12.25
N GLU A 54 -4.13 1.77 -11.29
CA GLU A 54 -4.44 2.86 -10.36
C GLU A 54 -3.57 2.84 -9.10
N LEU A 55 -3.03 3.99 -8.72
CA LEU A 55 -2.23 4.13 -7.49
C LEU A 55 -3.10 3.84 -6.27
N THR A 56 -2.76 2.75 -5.59
CA THR A 56 -3.51 2.28 -4.42
C THR A 56 -2.72 2.48 -3.14
N LEU A 57 -1.41 2.17 -3.17
CA LEU A 57 -0.50 2.38 -2.03
C LEU A 57 0.77 3.12 -2.47
N TYR A 58 1.31 3.94 -1.59
CA TYR A 58 2.66 4.49 -1.69
C TYR A 58 3.38 4.33 -0.36
N MET A 59 4.57 3.75 -0.37
CA MET A 59 5.39 3.52 0.81
C MET A 59 6.66 4.37 0.72
N GLU A 60 6.93 5.20 1.73
CA GLU A 60 8.19 5.95 1.77
C GLU A 60 9.40 5.02 1.95
N ARG A 61 10.58 5.55 1.61
CA ARG A 61 11.84 4.87 1.85
C ARG A 61 11.96 4.36 3.29
N GLY A 62 12.32 3.09 3.42
CA GLY A 62 12.44 2.40 4.72
C GLY A 62 11.10 1.96 5.32
N GLY A 63 9.98 2.31 4.67
CA GLY A 63 8.63 1.81 4.92
C GLY A 63 8.02 2.15 6.28
N LYS A 64 8.50 3.22 6.93
CA LYS A 64 7.92 3.74 8.17
C LYS A 64 6.52 4.31 8.00
N THR A 65 6.20 4.82 6.81
CA THR A 65 4.93 5.48 6.51
C THR A 65 4.33 4.90 5.23
N LEU A 66 3.01 4.81 5.21
CA LEU A 66 2.22 4.38 4.07
C LEU A 66 1.15 5.43 3.77
N LEU A 67 1.00 5.77 2.50
CA LEU A 67 -0.20 6.38 1.95
C LEU A 67 -1.04 5.31 1.28
N ALA A 68 -2.33 5.34 1.53
CA ALA A 68 -3.31 4.44 0.94
C ALA A 68 -4.52 5.25 0.46
N TRP A 69 -4.99 4.98 -0.75
CA TRP A 69 -6.12 5.64 -1.36
C TRP A 69 -7.30 4.66 -1.53
N PRO A 70 -8.19 4.54 -0.53
CA PRO A 70 -9.44 3.80 -0.68
C PRO A 70 -10.30 4.37 -1.82
N GLU A 71 -11.14 3.54 -2.42
CA GLU A 71 -12.07 3.94 -3.49
C GLU A 71 -13.09 4.93 -2.97
N GLU A 72 -13.65 4.58 -1.82
CA GLU A 72 -14.59 5.39 -1.07
C GLU A 72 -13.86 5.94 0.17
N PRO A 73 -13.55 7.24 0.23
CA PRO A 73 -12.78 7.83 1.33
C PRO A 73 -13.39 7.59 2.72
N ASP A 74 -14.72 7.57 2.79
CA ASP A 74 -15.49 7.35 4.03
C ASP A 74 -15.98 5.90 4.18
N GLY A 75 -15.66 5.03 3.21
CA GLY A 75 -15.98 3.62 3.24
C GLY A 75 -15.10 2.83 4.20
N LYS A 76 -15.50 1.59 4.50
CA LYS A 76 -14.63 0.69 5.27
C LYS A 76 -13.49 0.21 4.38
N ALA A 77 -12.25 0.50 4.79
CA ALA A 77 -11.07 0.05 4.06
C ALA A 77 -11.03 -1.48 3.82
N THR A 78 -11.61 -2.26 4.75
CA THR A 78 -11.72 -3.73 4.62
C THR A 78 -12.65 -4.19 3.50
N ASP A 79 -13.51 -3.31 3.00
CA ASP A 79 -14.49 -3.62 1.98
C ASP A 79 -13.98 -3.23 0.57
N ASP A 80 -12.81 -2.57 0.49
CA ASP A 80 -12.15 -2.21 -0.77
C ASP A 80 -11.24 -3.36 -1.26
N PRO A 81 -11.62 -4.09 -2.33
CA PRO A 81 -10.82 -5.20 -2.85
C PRO A 81 -9.48 -4.74 -3.44
N ARG A 82 -9.34 -3.47 -3.85
CA ARG A 82 -8.08 -2.93 -4.37
C ARG A 82 -7.07 -2.77 -3.25
N LEU A 83 -7.49 -2.28 -2.08
CA LEU A 83 -6.62 -2.20 -0.91
C LEU A 83 -6.15 -3.59 -0.47
N GLN A 84 -7.04 -4.58 -0.49
CA GLN A 84 -6.69 -5.97 -0.18
C GLN A 84 -5.64 -6.51 -1.16
N ALA A 85 -5.87 -6.41 -2.47
CA ALA A 85 -4.93 -6.87 -3.50
C ALA A 85 -3.57 -6.14 -3.40
N ALA A 86 -3.58 -4.84 -3.10
CA ALA A 86 -2.35 -4.07 -2.94
C ALA A 86 -1.54 -4.50 -1.71
N ALA A 87 -2.22 -4.75 -0.59
CA ALA A 87 -1.60 -5.25 0.64
C ALA A 87 -0.99 -6.64 0.46
N GLU A 88 -1.69 -7.54 -0.24
CA GLU A 88 -1.21 -8.87 -0.59
C GLU A 88 0.02 -8.82 -1.49
N ALA A 89 0.01 -7.97 -2.52
CA ALA A 89 1.16 -7.77 -3.42
C ALA A 89 2.38 -7.22 -2.68
N LEU A 90 2.18 -6.26 -1.78
CA LEU A 90 3.24 -5.72 -0.93
C LEU A 90 3.82 -6.79 0.00
N ALA A 91 2.97 -7.61 0.61
CA ALA A 91 3.39 -8.73 1.45
C ALA A 91 4.14 -9.81 0.66
N ALA A 92 3.69 -10.12 -0.55
CA ALA A 92 4.35 -11.07 -1.45
C ALA A 92 5.73 -10.56 -1.89
N ALA A 93 5.84 -9.28 -2.25
CA ALA A 93 7.12 -8.65 -2.58
C ALA A 93 8.11 -8.74 -1.42
N ALA A 94 7.65 -8.52 -0.18
CA ALA A 94 8.51 -8.67 0.98
C ALA A 94 9.02 -10.10 1.14
N ARG A 95 8.13 -11.10 1.11
CA ARG A 95 8.51 -12.53 1.18
C ARG A 95 9.47 -12.95 0.07
N ALA A 96 9.38 -12.33 -1.10
CA ALA A 96 10.32 -12.56 -2.21
C ALA A 96 11.71 -11.91 -1.97
N GLY A 97 11.91 -11.22 -0.84
CA GLY A 97 13.17 -10.58 -0.46
C GLY A 97 13.37 -9.18 -1.03
N SER A 98 12.43 -8.63 -1.80
CA SER A 98 12.64 -7.36 -2.51
C SER A 98 12.57 -6.12 -1.61
N LEU A 99 11.99 -6.24 -0.42
CA LEU A 99 11.78 -5.14 0.54
C LEU A 99 12.66 -5.20 1.80
N GLY A 100 13.23 -6.37 2.12
CA GLY A 100 13.82 -6.60 3.44
C GLY A 100 12.80 -6.52 4.59
N THR A 101 13.27 -6.30 5.82
CA THR A 101 12.39 -6.08 6.97
C THR A 101 11.93 -4.62 7.01
N VAL A 102 10.62 -4.41 7.05
CA VAL A 102 9.99 -3.08 7.13
C VAL A 102 9.12 -3.01 8.39
N THR A 103 9.11 -1.87 9.07
CA THR A 103 8.15 -1.59 10.16
C THR A 103 7.43 -0.30 9.86
N MET A 104 6.14 -0.41 9.60
CA MET A 104 5.24 0.68 9.30
C MET A 104 4.64 1.22 10.59
N GLU A 105 4.93 2.49 10.88
CA GLU A 105 4.52 3.18 12.09
C GLU A 105 3.25 4.01 11.87
N ARG A 106 3.02 4.51 10.64
CA ARG A 106 1.86 5.33 10.28
C ARG A 106 1.25 4.98 8.93
N ILE A 107 -0.07 5.09 8.85
CA ILE A 107 -0.85 4.95 7.61
C ILE A 107 -1.74 6.19 7.49
N ASN A 108 -1.60 6.96 6.41
CA ASN A 108 -2.33 8.22 6.19
C ASN A 108 -2.20 9.20 7.37
N GLY A 109 -1.05 9.20 8.05
CA GLY A 109 -0.80 10.02 9.24
C GLY A 109 -1.26 9.42 10.57
N THR A 110 -2.17 8.44 10.57
CA THR A 110 -2.65 7.73 11.78
C THR A 110 -1.66 6.65 12.21
N PRO A 111 -1.44 6.41 13.52
CA PRO A 111 -0.64 5.27 13.98
C PRO A 111 -1.14 3.96 13.37
N ALA A 112 -0.23 3.14 12.84
CA ALA A 112 -0.58 1.95 12.04
C ALA A 112 -1.45 0.95 12.83
N LEU A 113 -1.16 0.76 14.12
CA LEU A 113 -1.88 -0.16 15.01
C LEU A 113 -3.33 0.25 15.30
N THR A 114 -3.69 1.50 15.07
CA THR A 114 -5.04 2.03 15.31
C THR A 114 -5.74 2.47 14.02
N SER A 115 -5.11 2.23 12.87
CA SER A 115 -5.67 2.59 11.58
C SER A 115 -6.62 1.49 11.10
N PRO A 116 -7.80 1.81 10.53
CA PRO A 116 -8.66 0.83 9.88
C PRO A 116 -7.95 0.03 8.77
N ILE A 117 -7.02 0.68 8.06
CA ILE A 117 -6.18 0.05 7.03
C ILE A 117 -5.15 -0.89 7.68
N GLY A 118 -4.75 -0.61 8.93
CA GLY A 118 -3.87 -1.49 9.68
C GLY A 118 -4.45 -2.89 9.87
N THR A 119 -5.73 -2.98 10.23
CA THR A 119 -6.46 -4.26 10.34
C THR A 119 -6.45 -5.05 9.02
N LEU A 120 -6.61 -4.37 7.89
CA LEU A 120 -6.51 -4.99 6.57
C LEU A 120 -5.10 -5.54 6.33
N LEU A 121 -4.05 -4.74 6.59
CA LEU A 121 -2.67 -5.19 6.43
C LEU A 121 -2.33 -6.39 7.32
N GLU A 122 -2.83 -6.43 8.55
CA GLU A 122 -2.64 -7.59 9.43
C GLU A 122 -3.21 -8.88 8.82
N SER A 123 -4.39 -8.78 8.18
CA SER A 123 -5.01 -9.92 7.49
C SER A 123 -4.18 -10.47 6.31
N THR A 124 -3.27 -9.66 5.75
CA THR A 124 -2.40 -10.05 4.62
C THR A 124 -0.99 -10.49 5.04
N GLY A 125 -0.75 -10.64 6.35
CA GLY A 125 0.51 -11.16 6.90
C GLY A 125 1.46 -10.11 7.48
N PHE A 126 1.01 -8.87 7.65
CA PHE A 126 1.73 -7.90 8.49
C PHE A 126 1.53 -8.27 9.97
N ILE A 127 2.57 -8.12 10.78
CA ILE A 127 2.57 -8.54 12.18
C ILE A 127 2.63 -7.30 13.07
N ALA A 128 1.64 -7.13 13.94
CA ALA A 128 1.67 -6.08 14.96
C ALA A 128 2.88 -6.23 15.90
N THR A 129 3.54 -5.11 16.15
CA THR A 129 4.64 -4.97 17.11
C THR A 129 4.42 -3.69 17.91
N PRO A 130 5.08 -3.49 19.07
CA PRO A 130 4.94 -2.25 19.82
C PRO A 130 5.30 -0.98 19.04
N ARG A 131 6.12 -1.10 17.99
CA ARG A 131 6.51 0.03 17.12
C ARG A 131 5.59 0.24 15.91
N GLY A 132 4.71 -0.70 15.60
CA GLY A 132 3.87 -0.65 14.40
C GLY A 132 3.72 -2.00 13.71
N LEU A 133 3.27 -1.98 12.47
CA LEU A 133 3.05 -3.18 11.65
C LEU A 133 4.34 -3.58 10.94
N ARG A 134 4.85 -4.76 11.25
CA ARG A 134 6.08 -5.28 10.67
C ARG A 134 5.78 -6.22 9.52
N LEU A 135 6.47 -6.03 8.41
CA LEU A 135 6.54 -6.96 7.30
C LEU A 135 7.95 -7.52 7.19
N ARG A 136 8.06 -8.83 6.94
CA ARG A 136 9.35 -9.52 6.82
C ARG A 136 9.43 -10.26 5.50
N ALA A 137 10.66 -10.32 4.99
CA ALA A 137 11.09 -11.28 3.99
C ALA A 137 11.19 -12.68 4.57
#